data_AF-A0A6P1TJU5-F1
#
_entry.id   AF-A0A6P1TJU5-F1
#
_cell.length_a   1.000
_cell.length_b   1.000
_cell.length_c   1.000
_cell.angle_alpha   90.00
_cell.angle_beta   90.00
_cell.angle_gamma   90.00
#
_symmetry.space_group_name_H-M   'P 1'
#
loop_
_entity.id
_entity.type
_entity.pdbx_description
1 polymer ?
#
loop_
_entity_poly.entity_id
_entity_poly.type
_entity_poly.pdbx_seq_one_letter_code
_entity_poly.pdbx_strand_id
1 'polypeptide(L)'
;MSSNFLNIESVSDEVQDKVKQTLKFRTGNFVWRIKFSSPLNPATVNNRNLYVTSINQVPLKTHISYDSINKYIEIEPLEPYTENESYLLTITKNVKSMGGKNLKKEIQIQFKI
;
A
#
# COMPACT_ATOMS: atom_id res chain seq x y z
N MET A 1 -0.27 26.36 -1.33
CA MET A 1 -1.09 25.36 -0.63
C MET A 1 -0.72 24.01 -1.21
N SER A 2 -0.32 23.04 -0.38
CA SER A 2 -0.04 21.69 -0.84
C SER A 2 -1.36 21.04 -1.26
N SER A 3 -1.63 20.94 -2.55
CA SER A 3 -2.81 20.22 -3.03
C SER A 3 -2.62 18.75 -2.73
N ASN A 4 -3.38 18.20 -1.78
CA ASN A 4 -3.43 16.75 -1.59
C ASN A 4 -4.18 16.16 -2.80
N PHE A 5 -3.45 15.46 -3.66
CA PHE A 5 -4.00 14.83 -4.88
C PHE A 5 -4.61 13.45 -4.61
N LEU A 6 -4.51 12.99 -3.37
CA LEU A 6 -5.10 11.78 -2.81
C LEU A 6 -5.68 12.16 -1.44
N ASN A 7 -6.91 11.79 -1.13
CA ASN A 7 -7.47 12.00 0.20
C ASN A 7 -7.21 10.76 1.06
N ILE A 8 -6.48 10.89 2.16
CA ILE A 8 -6.30 9.78 3.12
C ILE A 8 -7.42 9.88 4.14
N GLU A 9 -8.31 8.89 4.16
CA GLU A 9 -9.52 8.90 4.99
C GLU A 9 -9.25 8.28 6.37
N SER A 10 -8.46 7.20 6.41
CA SER A 10 -8.06 6.56 7.67
C SER A 10 -6.76 5.78 7.49
N VAL A 11 -6.01 5.62 8.59
CA VAL A 11 -4.71 4.93 8.62
C VAL A 11 -4.59 4.19 9.95
N SER A 12 -4.03 2.98 9.95
CA SER A 12 -3.68 2.28 11.18
C SER A 12 -2.66 3.08 12.02
N ASP A 13 -2.88 3.13 13.34
CA ASP A 13 -2.10 3.92 14.30
C ASP A 13 -0.58 3.78 14.13
N GLU A 14 -0.08 2.59 13.76
CA GLU A 14 1.37 2.32 13.62
C GLU A 14 2.07 3.14 12.53
N VAL A 15 1.31 3.66 11.56
CA VAL A 15 1.82 4.35 10.37
C VAL A 15 1.17 5.70 10.09
N GLN A 16 0.34 6.23 10.98
CA GLN A 16 -0.35 7.52 10.81
C GLN A 16 0.60 8.66 10.40
N ASP A 17 1.76 8.78 11.06
CA ASP A 17 2.75 9.85 10.76
C ASP A 17 3.75 9.49 9.64
N LYS A 18 3.58 8.33 8.99
CA LYS A 18 4.53 7.79 8.00
C LYS A 18 4.02 7.84 6.56
N VAL A 19 2.73 8.13 6.37
CA VAL A 19 2.13 8.27 5.03
C VAL A 19 2.53 9.63 4.45
N LYS A 20 3.13 9.63 3.25
CA LYS A 20 3.56 10.84 2.55
C LYS A 20 3.09 10.78 1.10
N GLN A 21 2.68 11.93 0.55
CA GLN A 21 2.24 12.08 -0.83
C GLN A 21 3.25 12.90 -1.63
N THR A 22 3.62 12.42 -2.83
CA THR A 22 4.53 13.11 -3.75
C THR A 22 3.93 13.29 -5.14
N LEU A 23 2.60 13.22 -5.24
CA LEU A 23 1.87 13.39 -6.49
C LEU A 23 1.96 14.83 -7.00
N LYS A 24 2.04 15.00 -8.32
CA LYS A 24 2.08 16.32 -8.99
C LYS A 24 0.72 16.72 -9.58
N PHE A 25 -0.14 15.75 -9.86
CA PHE A 25 -1.47 15.90 -10.44
C PHE A 25 -2.33 14.68 -10.08
N ARG A 26 -3.67 14.80 -10.16
CA ARG A 26 -4.57 13.64 -10.02
C ARG A 26 -4.53 12.82 -11.29
N THR A 27 -4.29 11.51 -11.18
CA THR A 27 -4.10 10.63 -12.35
C THR A 27 -4.93 9.36 -12.32
N GLY A 28 -5.43 8.94 -11.15
CA GLY A 28 -5.90 7.56 -10.94
C GLY A 28 -4.81 6.48 -11.10
N ASN A 29 -3.67 6.81 -11.70
CA ASN A 29 -2.52 5.95 -11.94
C ASN A 29 -1.37 6.40 -11.06
N PHE A 30 -1.31 5.87 -9.84
CA PHE A 30 -0.16 6.06 -8.96
C PHE A 30 0.20 4.76 -8.26
N VAL A 31 1.46 4.69 -7.85
CA VAL A 31 2.05 3.50 -7.24
C VAL A 31 2.19 3.72 -5.74
N TRP A 32 1.74 2.76 -4.95
CA TRP A 32 2.05 2.73 -3.53
C TRP A 32 3.46 2.19 -3.33
N ARG A 33 4.36 3.01 -2.80
CA ARG A 33 5.69 2.58 -2.37
C ARG A 33 5.74 2.44 -0.85
N ILE A 34 5.96 1.22 -0.38
CA ILE A 34 5.97 0.90 1.05
C ILE A 34 7.38 0.49 1.46
N LYS A 35 8.00 1.28 2.34
CA LYS A 35 9.36 1.01 2.85
C LYS A 35 9.32 0.28 4.18
N PHE A 36 10.05 -0.82 4.28
CA PHE A 36 10.20 -1.62 5.49
C PHE A 36 11.53 -1.32 6.18
N SER A 37 11.54 -1.46 7.51
CA SER A 37 12.76 -1.25 8.31
C SER A 37 13.81 -2.35 8.08
N SER A 38 13.35 -3.56 7.75
CA SER A 38 14.17 -4.75 7.52
C SER A 38 13.83 -5.41 6.17
N PRO A 39 14.77 -6.15 5.55
CA PRO A 39 14.47 -6.98 4.39
C PRO A 39 13.37 -8.01 4.69
N LEU A 40 12.51 -8.23 3.71
CA LEU A 40 11.37 -9.14 3.75
C LEU A 40 11.71 -10.46 3.05
N ASN A 41 11.01 -11.51 3.44
CA ASN A 41 11.00 -12.77 2.72
C ASN A 41 10.18 -12.61 1.42
N PRO A 42 10.79 -12.69 0.23
CA PRO A 42 10.10 -12.49 -1.04
C PRO A 42 8.91 -13.43 -1.25
N ALA A 43 8.96 -14.66 -0.71
CA ALA A 43 7.84 -15.61 -0.82
C ALA A 43 6.56 -15.12 -0.12
N THR A 44 6.68 -14.19 0.82
CA THR A 44 5.54 -13.59 1.53
C THR A 44 5.09 -12.26 0.92
N VAL A 45 5.80 -11.75 -0.08
CA VAL A 45 5.46 -10.53 -0.80
C VAL A 45 4.62 -10.90 -2.02
N ASN A 46 3.30 -10.95 -1.83
CA ASN A 46 2.34 -11.36 -2.85
C ASN A 46 0.94 -10.78 -2.58
N ASN A 47 0.03 -10.98 -3.53
CA ASN A 47 -1.33 -10.45 -3.50
C ASN A 47 -2.25 -11.01 -2.40
N ARG A 48 -1.84 -12.04 -1.66
CA ARG A 48 -2.59 -12.51 -0.48
C ARG A 48 -2.26 -11.69 0.77
N ASN A 49 -1.05 -11.16 0.84
CA ASN A 49 -0.57 -10.43 2.01
C ASN A 49 -0.55 -8.92 1.79
N LEU A 50 -0.58 -8.47 0.54
CA LEU A 50 -0.47 -7.08 0.10
C LEU A 50 -1.47 -6.87 -1.02
N TYR A 51 -2.55 -6.13 -0.78
CA TYR A 51 -3.59 -5.96 -1.79
C TYR A 51 -4.34 -4.65 -1.59
N VAL A 52 -5.02 -4.23 -2.66
CA VAL A 52 -5.94 -3.10 -2.64
C VAL A 52 -7.34 -3.61 -2.96
N THR A 53 -8.34 -3.18 -2.19
CA THR A 53 -9.75 -3.45 -2.49
C THR A 53 -10.54 -2.15 -2.60
N SER A 54 -11.69 -2.19 -3.25
CA SER A 54 -12.72 -1.18 -3.02
C SER A 54 -13.27 -1.29 -1.59
N ILE A 55 -14.05 -0.30 -1.16
CA ILE A 55 -14.74 -0.35 0.14
C ILE A 55 -15.70 -1.55 0.26
N ASN A 56 -16.21 -2.05 -0.87
CA ASN A 56 -17.05 -3.24 -0.96
C ASN A 56 -16.24 -4.55 -0.97
N GLN A 57 -14.95 -4.50 -0.62
CA GLN A 57 -14.02 -5.63 -0.55
C GLN A 57 -13.77 -6.34 -1.89
N VAL A 58 -14.03 -5.67 -3.02
CA VAL A 58 -13.67 -6.19 -4.35
C VAL A 58 -12.19 -5.95 -4.59
N PRO A 59 -11.36 -6.97 -4.83
CA PRO A 59 -9.92 -6.80 -5.04
C PRO A 59 -9.62 -6.15 -6.38
N LEU A 60 -8.69 -5.19 -6.37
CA LEU A 60 -8.12 -4.61 -7.57
C LEU A 60 -6.96 -5.47 -8.05
N LYS A 61 -6.82 -5.58 -9.37
CA LYS A 61 -5.64 -6.24 -9.96
C LYS A 61 -4.44 -5.32 -9.82
N THR A 62 -3.37 -5.84 -9.24
CA THR A 62 -2.14 -5.10 -9.01
C THR A 62 -0.92 -5.89 -9.47
N HIS A 63 0.10 -5.17 -9.94
CA HIS A 63 1.46 -5.66 -10.03
C HIS A 63 2.21 -5.34 -8.73
N ILE A 64 2.89 -6.33 -8.16
CA ILE A 64 3.65 -6.18 -6.92
C ILE A 64 5.10 -6.49 -7.23
N SER A 65 5.98 -5.52 -6.99
CA SER A 65 7.42 -5.67 -7.10
C SER A 65 8.08 -5.47 -5.73
N TYR A 66 9.21 -6.15 -5.49
CA TYR A 66 9.96 -6.05 -4.26
C TYR A 66 11.43 -5.80 -4.53
N ASP A 67 11.95 -4.68 -3.99
CA ASP A 67 13.37 -4.36 -3.96
C ASP A 67 13.93 -4.73 -2.59
N SER A 68 14.66 -5.85 -2.52
CA SER A 68 15.24 -6.34 -1.27
C SER A 68 16.42 -5.50 -0.77
N ILE A 69 17.11 -4.82 -1.66
CA ILE A 69 18.28 -3.99 -1.33
C ILE A 69 17.81 -2.71 -0.66
N ASN A 70 16.84 -2.03 -1.28
CA ASN A 70 16.30 -0.77 -0.78
C ASN A 70 15.14 -0.96 0.20
N LYS A 71 14.67 -2.20 0.37
CA LYS A 71 13.64 -2.65 1.33
C LYS A 71 12.30 -1.97 1.10
N TYR A 72 11.88 -1.83 -0.15
CA TYR A 72 10.55 -1.32 -0.46
C TYR A 72 9.80 -2.24 -1.41
N ILE A 73 8.48 -2.22 -1.26
CA ILE A 73 7.52 -2.85 -2.17
C ILE A 73 6.87 -1.75 -2.98
N GLU A 74 6.63 -2.01 -4.25
CA GLU A 74 5.75 -1.20 -5.07
C GLU A 74 4.50 -1.99 -5.41
N ILE A 75 3.34 -1.34 -5.24
CA ILE A 75 2.03 -1.88 -5.62
C ILE A 75 1.46 -0.94 -6.67
N GLU A 76 1.49 -1.41 -7.90
CA GLU A 76 1.00 -0.69 -9.07
C GLU A 76 -0.37 -1.26 -9.47
N PRO A 77 -1.42 -0.43 -9.57
CA PRO A 77 -2.70 -0.89 -10.06
C PRO A 77 -2.62 -1.17 -11.57
N LEU A 78 -3.19 -2.29 -12.03
CA LEU A 78 -3.23 -2.62 -13.47
C LEU A 78 -4.28 -1.81 -14.24
N GLU A 79 -5.22 -1.21 -13.52
CA GLU A 79 -6.28 -0.35 -14.03
C GLU A 79 -6.31 0.92 -13.17
N PRO A 80 -6.57 2.11 -13.76
CA PRO A 80 -6.65 3.34 -12.99
C PRO A 80 -7.69 3.24 -11.87
N TYR A 81 -7.39 3.84 -10.71
CA TYR A 81 -8.40 4.05 -9.69
C TYR A 81 -9.52 4.96 -10.22
N THR A 82 -10.76 4.64 -9.91
CA THR A 82 -11.94 5.42 -10.27
C THR A 82 -11.99 6.70 -9.43
N GLU A 83 -12.30 7.82 -10.05
CA GLU A 83 -12.50 9.09 -9.35
C GLU A 83 -13.69 9.01 -8.38
N ASN A 84 -13.58 9.70 -7.24
CA ASN A 84 -14.58 9.73 -6.19
C ASN A 84 -14.87 8.38 -5.51
N GLU A 85 -14.06 7.34 -5.75
CA GLU A 85 -14.14 6.07 -5.04
C GLU A 85 -13.12 5.96 -3.90
N SER A 86 -13.54 5.26 -2.83
CA SER A 86 -12.68 4.91 -1.70
C SER A 86 -12.16 3.48 -1.82
N TYR A 87 -10.89 3.32 -1.47
CA TYR A 87 -10.16 2.07 -1.52
C TYR A 87 -9.47 1.79 -0.19
N LEU A 88 -9.13 0.52 0.02
CA LEU A 88 -8.39 0.03 1.17
C LEU A 88 -7.12 -0.65 0.68
N LEU A 89 -5.96 -0.09 1.02
CA LEU A 89 -4.68 -0.78 0.92
C LEU A 89 -4.46 -1.56 2.21
N THR A 90 -4.28 -2.88 2.10
CA THR A 90 -4.05 -3.76 3.24
C THR A 90 -2.70 -4.46 3.14
N ILE A 91 -1.94 -4.42 4.24
CA ILE A 91 -0.71 -5.17 4.46
C ILE A 91 -0.93 -6.06 5.68
N THR A 92 -1.17 -7.33 5.43
CA THR A 92 -1.49 -8.29 6.48
C THR A 92 -0.28 -8.55 7.38
N LYS A 93 -0.55 -9.07 8.59
CA LYS A 93 0.51 -9.52 9.51
C LYS A 93 1.35 -10.69 8.97
N ASN A 94 0.95 -11.34 7.88
CA ASN A 94 1.62 -12.52 7.32
C ASN A 94 2.82 -12.19 6.41
N VAL A 95 3.04 -10.90 6.12
CA VAL A 95 4.33 -10.44 5.58
C VAL A 95 5.43 -10.72 6.61
N LYS A 96 6.50 -11.41 6.20
CA LYS A 96 7.60 -11.80 7.08
C LYS A 96 8.89 -11.10 6.69
N SER A 97 9.70 -10.75 7.70
CA SER A 97 11.10 -10.41 7.49
C SER A 97 11.90 -11.63 7.02
N MET A 98 13.10 -11.40 6.48
CA MET A 98 14.03 -12.50 6.15
C MET A 98 14.36 -13.38 7.36
N GLY A 99 14.32 -12.83 8.58
CA GLY A 99 14.49 -13.58 9.83
C GLY A 99 13.22 -14.29 10.32
N GLY A 100 12.16 -14.35 9.51
CA GLY A 100 10.93 -15.07 9.81
C GLY A 100 9.94 -14.36 10.74
N LYS A 101 10.22 -13.11 11.15
CA LYS A 101 9.33 -12.34 12.04
C LYS A 101 8.21 -11.68 11.24
N ASN A 102 6.99 -11.80 11.74
CA ASN A 102 5.80 -11.15 11.20
C ASN A 102 5.73 -9.65 11.57
N LEU A 103 4.86 -8.90 10.89
CA LEU A 103 4.47 -7.57 11.36
C LEU A 103 3.73 -7.66 12.71
N LYS A 104 3.88 -6.63 13.55
CA LYS A 104 3.22 -6.58 14.86
C LYS A 104 1.70 -6.54 14.75
N LYS A 105 1.20 -5.76 13.78
CA LYS A 105 -0.21 -5.65 13.43
C LYS A 105 -0.36 -5.56 11.92
N GLU A 106 -1.56 -5.84 11.46
CA GLU A 106 -1.98 -5.50 10.11
C GLU A 106 -1.98 -3.98 9.94
N ILE A 107 -1.57 -3.52 8.75
CA ILE A 107 -1.61 -2.12 8.38
C ILE A 107 -2.68 -1.95 7.31
N GLN A 108 -3.54 -0.96 7.51
CA GLN A 108 -4.58 -0.59 6.59
C GLN A 108 -4.54 0.92 6.35
N ILE A 109 -4.69 1.32 5.08
CA ILE A 109 -4.82 2.71 4.67
C ILE A 109 -6.07 2.81 3.82
N GLN A 110 -7.03 3.63 4.26
CA GLN A 110 -8.17 4.02 3.45
C GLN A 110 -7.86 5.32 2.74
N PHE A 111 -8.11 5.35 1.44
CA PHE A 111 -7.87 6.51 0.61
C PHE A 111 -8.94 6.68 -0.45
N LYS A 112 -9.14 7.92 -0.87
CA LYS A 112 -10.09 8.32 -1.90
C LYS A 112 -9.40 9.17 -2.97
N ILE A 113 -9.80 8.95 -4.21
CA ILE A 113 -9.32 9.67 -5.41
C ILE A 113 -10.17 10.89 -5.69
#